data_AF-A0A350NZN8-F1
#
_entry.id   AF-A0A350NZN8-F1
#
_cell.length_a   1.000
_cell.length_b   1.000
_cell.length_c   1.000
_cell.angle_alpha   90.00
_cell.angle_beta   90.00
_cell.angle_gamma   90.00
#
_symmetry.space_group_name_H-M   'P 1'
#
loop_
_entity.id
_entity.type
_entity.pdbx_description
1 polymer ?
#
loop_
_entity_poly.entity_id
_entity_poly.type
_entity_poly.pdbx_seq_one_letter_code
_entity_poly.pdbx_strand_id
1 'polypeptide(L)'
;MIITHVHRKLKGVSIVESSWVPATIVSLLLCAVLGCAGQSQLESAVNEYRARLNRVLGISIPAAKWDDSLTSALAYPTASALNVNIVPMNINLRDFYAIQDCELGRIVAERNTALGKTQLPSQRFIYEQKLLTVLANCAAISAEGNQKLSTQIERWLEQKQAQWPKVWAQLIQNSTEMKQGLSLASAPLNTRDGNEGVSAVNALFYLNHLRQTQHATTPSNSTELEAQLQMIGSVRLPAKI
;
A
#
# COMPACT_ATOMS: atom_id res chain seq x y z
N MET A 1 11.43 -94.34 8.52
CA MET A 1 10.14 -94.60 7.85
C MET A 1 9.48 -93.23 7.66
N ILE A 2 9.43 -92.53 6.53
CA ILE A 2 9.64 -92.74 5.07
C ILE A 2 10.12 -91.36 4.51
N ILE A 3 11.30 -91.25 3.87
CA ILE A 3 11.59 -90.85 2.45
C ILE A 3 10.65 -89.72 1.93
N THR A 4 11.04 -88.53 1.46
CA THR A 4 11.93 -88.19 0.31
C THR A 4 12.08 -86.67 0.19
N HIS A 5 13.24 -86.23 -0.29
CA HIS A 5 13.49 -84.90 -0.86
C HIS A 5 12.67 -84.68 -2.16
N VAL A 6 11.95 -83.56 -2.29
CA VAL A 6 11.56 -83.01 -3.61
C VAL A 6 11.70 -81.48 -3.57
N HIS A 7 12.70 -81.00 -4.29
CA HIS A 7 12.86 -79.59 -4.66
C HIS A 7 11.74 -79.19 -5.64
N ARG A 8 10.95 -78.15 -5.31
CA ARG A 8 10.13 -77.45 -6.29
C ARG A 8 10.36 -75.95 -6.20
N LYS A 9 11.18 -75.43 -7.10
CA LYS A 9 11.27 -73.99 -7.40
C LYS A 9 9.89 -73.51 -7.88
N LEU A 10 9.30 -72.54 -7.20
CA LEU A 10 8.24 -71.70 -7.75
C LEU A 10 8.74 -70.25 -7.79
N LYS A 11 9.15 -69.91 -9.01
CA LYS A 11 9.26 -68.62 -9.70
C LYS A 11 8.94 -67.37 -8.86
N GLY A 12 9.92 -66.47 -8.82
CA GLY A 12 9.82 -65.14 -8.26
C GLY A 12 8.71 -64.32 -8.90
N VAL A 13 7.95 -63.65 -8.05
CA VAL A 13 7.18 -62.47 -8.42
C VAL A 13 8.13 -61.29 -8.25
N SER A 14 8.62 -60.76 -9.36
CA SER A 14 9.34 -59.49 -9.39
C SER A 14 8.39 -58.41 -8.91
N ILE A 15 8.58 -57.93 -7.68
CA ILE A 15 8.00 -56.69 -7.20
C ILE A 15 8.77 -55.60 -7.96
N VAL A 16 8.20 -55.14 -9.07
CA VAL A 16 8.69 -53.95 -9.75
C VAL A 16 8.53 -52.81 -8.74
N GLU A 17 9.64 -52.31 -8.21
CA GLU A 17 9.69 -51.04 -7.48
C GLU A 17 9.24 -49.93 -8.42
N SER A 18 7.92 -49.72 -8.51
CA SER A 18 7.37 -48.57 -9.21
C SER A 18 7.48 -47.38 -8.26
N SER A 19 8.61 -46.70 -8.32
CA SER A 19 8.94 -45.41 -7.68
C SER A 19 7.91 -44.28 -7.95
N TRP A 20 6.93 -44.53 -8.82
CA TRP A 20 5.88 -43.62 -9.25
C TRP A 20 4.61 -43.72 -8.40
N VAL A 21 4.35 -44.86 -7.74
CA VAL A 21 3.16 -45.08 -6.90
C VAL A 21 3.14 -44.21 -5.64
N PRO A 22 4.24 -44.02 -4.88
CA PRO A 22 4.21 -43.08 -3.76
C PRO A 22 4.08 -41.63 -4.24
N ALA A 23 4.66 -41.28 -5.39
CA ALA A 23 4.59 -39.94 -5.96
C ALA A 23 3.16 -39.56 -6.41
N THR A 24 2.41 -40.50 -6.99
CA THR A 24 1.01 -40.25 -7.39
C THR A 24 0.10 -40.11 -6.18
N ILE A 25 0.31 -40.91 -5.11
CA ILE A 25 -0.46 -40.79 -3.86
C ILE A 25 -0.17 -39.45 -3.19
N VAL A 26 1.09 -39.02 -3.10
CA VAL A 26 1.45 -37.71 -2.53
C VAL A 26 0.88 -36.57 -3.36
N SER A 27 0.92 -36.64 -4.70
CA SER A 27 0.32 -35.64 -5.58
C SER A 27 -1.19 -35.56 -5.42
N LEU A 28 -1.88 -36.70 -5.27
CA LEU A 28 -3.33 -36.74 -5.06
C LEU A 28 -3.72 -36.16 -3.69
N LEU A 29 -2.92 -36.46 -2.65
CA LEU A 29 -3.11 -35.92 -1.31
C LEU A 29 -2.85 -34.40 -1.28
N LEU A 30 -1.85 -33.92 -2.01
CA LEU A 30 -1.55 -32.49 -2.16
C LEU A 30 -2.70 -31.76 -2.88
N CYS A 31 -3.27 -32.35 -3.93
CA CYS A 31 -4.45 -31.82 -4.62
C CYS A 31 -5.70 -31.80 -3.71
N ALA A 32 -5.89 -32.81 -2.85
CA ALA A 32 -7.00 -32.84 -1.91
C ALA A 32 -6.89 -31.75 -0.83
N VAL A 33 -5.68 -31.46 -0.34
CA VAL A 33 -5.43 -30.38 0.64
C VAL A 33 -5.61 -28.99 0.00
N LEU A 34 -5.24 -28.81 -1.27
CA LEU A 34 -5.47 -27.57 -2.02
C LEU A 34 -6.97 -27.28 -2.26
N GLY A 35 -7.84 -28.30 -2.26
CA GLY A 35 -9.28 -28.16 -2.43
C GLY A 35 -10.03 -27.65 -1.19
N CYS A 36 -9.49 -27.84 0.01
CA CYS A 36 -10.12 -27.37 1.26
C CYS A 36 -9.80 -25.92 1.63
N ALA A 37 -8.92 -25.24 0.89
CA ALA A 37 -8.45 -23.89 1.24
C ALA A 37 -9.29 -22.74 0.63
N GLY A 38 -10.36 -23.06 -0.12
CA GLY A 38 -11.04 -22.07 -0.98
C GLY A 38 -12.37 -21.51 -0.49
N GLN A 39 -13.07 -22.15 0.45
CA GLN A 39 -14.35 -21.62 0.95
C GLN A 39 -14.13 -20.71 2.15
N SER A 40 -14.52 -19.45 2.02
CA SER A 40 -14.42 -18.51 3.13
C SER A 40 -15.35 -18.96 4.27
N GLN A 41 -14.82 -19.00 5.50
CA GLN A 41 -15.58 -19.39 6.69
C GLN A 41 -16.85 -18.54 6.87
N LEU A 42 -16.81 -17.28 6.43
CA LEU A 42 -17.95 -16.37 6.44
C LEU A 42 -19.07 -16.84 5.50
N GLU A 43 -18.74 -17.22 4.26
CA GLU A 43 -19.74 -17.68 3.30
C GLU A 43 -20.48 -18.92 3.81
N SER A 44 -19.76 -19.88 4.41
CA SER A 44 -20.40 -21.03 5.03
C SER A 44 -21.30 -20.65 6.20
N ALA A 45 -20.87 -19.72 7.06
CA ALA A 45 -21.64 -19.28 8.23
C ALA A 45 -22.92 -18.52 7.83
N VAL A 46 -22.84 -17.64 6.83
CA VAL A 46 -23.99 -16.91 6.27
C VAL A 46 -24.98 -17.88 5.65
N ASN A 47 -24.49 -18.87 4.88
CA ASN A 47 -25.34 -19.87 4.27
C ASN A 47 -26.04 -20.77 5.30
N GLU A 48 -25.35 -21.15 6.38
CA GLU A 48 -25.94 -21.92 7.48
C GLU A 48 -27.00 -21.11 8.23
N TYR A 49 -26.71 -19.84 8.54
CA TYR A 49 -27.67 -18.93 9.16
C TYR A 49 -28.93 -18.77 8.29
N ARG A 50 -28.76 -18.58 6.97
CA ARG A 50 -29.87 -18.54 6.01
C ARG A 50 -30.71 -19.82 6.03
N ALA A 51 -30.07 -21.00 6.05
CA ALA A 51 -30.77 -22.28 6.10
C ALA A 51 -31.61 -22.42 7.39
N ARG A 52 -31.09 -21.91 8.52
CA ARG A 52 -31.85 -21.85 9.77
C ARG A 52 -33.06 -20.91 9.68
N LEU A 53 -32.90 -19.73 9.11
CA LEU A 53 -34.00 -18.78 8.91
C LEU A 53 -35.10 -19.37 8.02
N ASN A 54 -34.75 -20.01 6.90
CA ASN A 54 -35.74 -20.66 6.02
C ASN A 54 -36.56 -21.71 6.77
N ARG A 55 -35.92 -22.50 7.64
CA ARG A 55 -36.61 -23.53 8.44
C ARG A 55 -37.53 -22.94 9.51
N VAL A 56 -37.12 -21.84 10.17
CA VAL A 56 -37.91 -21.22 11.25
C VAL A 56 -39.07 -20.40 10.71
N LEU A 57 -38.85 -19.65 9.64
CA LEU A 57 -39.83 -18.73 9.08
C LEU A 57 -40.68 -19.36 7.98
N GLY A 58 -40.32 -20.55 7.49
CA GLY A 58 -41.03 -21.24 6.40
C GLY A 58 -40.95 -20.52 5.05
N ILE A 59 -40.05 -19.54 4.90
CA ILE A 59 -39.86 -18.77 3.67
C ILE A 59 -38.65 -19.29 2.88
N SER A 60 -38.66 -19.09 1.57
CA SER A 60 -37.51 -19.36 0.70
C SER A 60 -36.69 -18.08 0.52
N ILE A 61 -35.68 -17.87 1.34
CA ILE A 61 -34.69 -16.81 1.13
C ILE A 61 -33.70 -17.32 0.06
N PRO A 62 -33.51 -16.65 -1.08
CA PRO A 62 -32.52 -17.06 -2.08
C PRO A 62 -31.10 -17.06 -1.50
N ALA A 63 -30.23 -17.93 -2.02
CA ALA A 63 -28.83 -17.97 -1.59
C ALA A 63 -28.15 -16.62 -1.85
N ALA A 64 -27.27 -16.20 -0.94
CA ALA A 64 -26.44 -15.02 -1.14
C ALA A 64 -25.59 -15.23 -2.40
N LYS A 65 -25.74 -14.33 -3.38
CA LYS A 65 -24.85 -14.28 -4.54
C LYS A 65 -23.71 -13.35 -4.19
N TRP A 66 -22.53 -13.91 -4.00
CA TRP A 66 -21.30 -13.13 -3.87
C TRP A 66 -20.92 -12.66 -5.26
N ASP A 67 -21.42 -11.49 -5.66
CA ASP A 67 -21.13 -10.93 -6.98
C ASP A 67 -19.75 -10.26 -6.98
N ASP A 68 -18.84 -10.81 -7.80
CA ASP A 68 -17.51 -10.25 -8.01
C ASP A 68 -17.53 -9.06 -8.99
N SER A 69 -18.67 -8.75 -9.61
CA SER A 69 -18.81 -7.58 -10.48
C SER A 69 -18.63 -6.25 -9.71
N LEU A 70 -19.04 -6.20 -8.45
CA LEU A 70 -18.90 -5.01 -7.59
C LEU A 70 -17.42 -4.66 -7.34
N THR A 71 -16.56 -5.68 -7.25
CA THR A 71 -15.10 -5.52 -7.11
C THR A 71 -14.44 -4.87 -8.32
N SER A 72 -14.99 -5.06 -9.51
CA SER A 72 -14.52 -4.38 -10.72
C SER A 72 -14.96 -2.91 -10.78
N ALA A 73 -16.14 -2.60 -10.23
CA ALA A 73 -16.77 -1.28 -10.32
C ALA A 73 -16.14 -0.22 -9.40
N LEU A 74 -15.59 -0.60 -8.23
CA LEU A 74 -14.83 0.33 -7.37
C LEU A 74 -13.34 -0.02 -7.29
N ALA A 75 -12.76 -0.48 -8.41
CA ALA A 75 -11.32 -0.63 -8.51
C ALA A 75 -10.61 0.72 -8.31
N TYR A 76 -9.51 0.74 -7.55
CA TYR A 76 -8.72 1.95 -7.38
C TYR A 76 -8.19 2.43 -8.74
N PRO A 77 -8.27 3.73 -9.07
CA PRO A 77 -7.86 4.22 -10.38
C PRO A 77 -6.39 3.91 -10.71
N THR A 78 -6.08 3.81 -12.01
CA THR A 78 -4.70 3.55 -12.45
C THR A 78 -3.80 4.74 -12.15
N ALA A 79 -2.48 4.50 -12.03
CA ALA A 79 -1.51 5.57 -11.78
C ALA A 79 -1.54 6.69 -12.85
N SER A 80 -1.88 6.34 -14.09
CA SER A 80 -2.05 7.33 -15.16
C SER A 80 -3.26 8.23 -14.96
N ALA A 81 -4.36 7.72 -14.39
CA ALA A 81 -5.57 8.50 -14.12
C ALA A 81 -5.39 9.44 -12.91
N LEU A 82 -4.47 9.11 -12.00
CA LEU A 82 -4.15 9.88 -10.79
C LEU A 82 -2.88 10.73 -10.95
N ASN A 83 -2.41 10.92 -12.18
CA ASN A 83 -1.21 11.71 -12.43
C ASN A 83 -1.47 13.19 -12.13
N VAL A 84 -0.83 13.71 -11.08
CA VAL A 84 -0.85 15.13 -10.76
C VAL A 84 0.44 15.77 -11.27
N ASN A 85 0.33 16.59 -12.31
CA ASN A 85 1.48 17.31 -12.84
C ASN A 85 1.89 18.47 -11.90
N ILE A 86 2.99 18.27 -11.17
CA ILE A 86 3.68 19.28 -10.37
C ILE A 86 4.81 19.86 -11.23
N VAL A 87 4.62 21.11 -11.68
CA VAL A 87 5.60 21.78 -12.54
C VAL A 87 6.93 21.93 -11.79
N PRO A 88 8.04 21.40 -12.32
CA PRO A 88 9.34 21.56 -11.69
C PRO A 88 9.72 23.04 -11.67
N MET A 89 10.34 23.45 -10.58
CA MET A 89 10.98 24.76 -10.49
C MET A 89 12.40 24.64 -11.00
N ASN A 90 12.75 25.46 -11.98
CA ASN A 90 14.11 25.54 -12.49
C ASN A 90 14.74 26.85 -12.01
N ILE A 91 15.88 26.74 -11.35
CA ILE A 91 16.69 27.88 -10.91
C ILE A 91 17.87 27.98 -11.88
N ASN A 92 18.10 29.17 -12.44
CA ASN A 92 19.26 29.38 -13.29
C ASN A 92 20.55 29.21 -12.48
N LEU A 93 21.59 28.67 -13.10
CA LEU A 93 22.86 28.40 -12.43
C LEU A 93 23.47 29.65 -11.77
N ARG A 94 23.36 30.80 -12.42
CA ARG A 94 23.80 32.09 -11.86
C ARG A 94 23.05 32.45 -10.58
N ASP A 95 21.73 32.32 -10.60
CA ASP A 95 20.87 32.67 -9.46
C ASP A 95 21.12 31.68 -8.31
N PHE A 96 21.37 30.41 -8.63
CA PHE A 96 21.75 29.39 -7.65
C PHE A 96 23.07 29.74 -6.95
N TYR A 97 24.10 30.17 -7.68
CA TYR A 97 25.38 30.59 -7.08
C TYR A 97 25.30 31.90 -6.31
N ALA A 98 24.25 32.71 -6.49
CA ALA A 98 24.03 33.91 -5.69
C ALA A 98 23.51 33.58 -4.28
N ILE A 99 23.08 32.33 -4.03
CA ILE A 99 22.46 31.87 -2.80
C ILE A 99 23.47 30.99 -2.06
N GLN A 100 24.50 31.61 -1.47
CA GLN A 100 25.56 30.89 -0.75
C GLN A 100 25.35 30.86 0.76
N ASP A 101 24.73 31.91 1.31
CA ASP A 101 24.58 32.10 2.75
C ASP A 101 23.37 31.37 3.35
N CYS A 102 22.82 30.37 2.64
CA CYS A 102 21.68 29.60 3.12
C CYS A 102 21.66 28.15 2.63
N GLU A 103 20.81 27.33 3.25
CA GLU A 103 20.75 25.89 2.99
C GLU A 103 20.05 25.46 1.69
N LEU A 104 19.59 26.41 0.85
CA LEU A 104 18.83 26.08 -0.36
C LEU A 104 19.62 25.16 -1.30
N GLY A 105 20.93 25.40 -1.44
CA GLY A 105 21.81 24.57 -2.27
C GLY A 105 21.81 23.10 -1.86
N ARG A 106 21.86 22.83 -0.55
CA ARG A 106 21.85 21.46 0.01
C ARG A 106 20.55 20.74 -0.33
N ILE A 107 19.41 21.39 -0.12
CA ILE A 107 18.09 20.80 -0.40
C ILE A 107 17.90 20.53 -1.89
N VAL A 108 18.25 21.49 -2.74
CA VAL A 108 18.17 21.30 -4.20
C VAL A 108 19.07 20.15 -4.66
N ALA A 109 20.27 20.03 -4.09
CA ALA A 109 21.18 18.92 -4.37
C ALA A 109 20.58 17.56 -3.98
N GLU A 110 19.96 17.44 -2.79
CA GLU A 110 19.27 16.22 -2.34
C GLU A 110 18.26 15.73 -3.38
N ARG A 111 17.44 16.64 -3.93
CA ARG A 111 16.44 16.30 -4.97
C ARG A 111 17.05 15.93 -6.32
N ASN A 112 18.23 16.45 -6.64
CA ASN A 112 18.90 16.19 -7.90
C ASN A 112 19.64 14.84 -7.96
N THR A 113 19.81 14.17 -6.81
CA THR A 113 20.36 12.80 -6.75
C THR A 113 19.42 11.78 -7.41
N ALA A 114 19.95 10.60 -7.76
CA ALA A 114 19.15 9.50 -8.29
C ALA A 114 18.03 9.09 -7.31
N LEU A 115 18.39 8.91 -6.03
CA LEU A 115 17.42 8.59 -4.96
C LEU A 115 16.40 9.73 -4.78
N GLY A 116 16.87 10.98 -4.85
CA GLY A 116 16.05 12.18 -4.82
C GLY A 116 14.97 12.16 -5.89
N LYS A 117 15.30 11.76 -7.12
CA LYS A 117 14.37 11.69 -8.26
C LYS A 117 13.30 10.62 -8.09
N THR A 118 13.62 9.50 -7.44
CA THR A 118 12.74 8.33 -7.26
C THR A 118 12.19 8.20 -5.83
N GLN A 119 12.12 9.31 -5.08
CA GLN A 119 11.57 9.31 -3.72
C GLN A 119 10.13 8.78 -3.67
N LEU A 120 9.83 8.06 -2.60
CA LEU A 120 8.46 7.71 -2.22
C LEU A 120 7.61 8.99 -2.05
N PRO A 121 6.29 8.94 -2.29
CA PRO A 121 5.41 10.10 -2.16
C PRO A 121 5.46 10.80 -0.80
N SER A 122 5.62 10.04 0.29
CA SER A 122 5.84 10.53 1.66
C SER A 122 7.14 11.31 1.82
N GLN A 123 8.26 10.75 1.35
CA GLN A 123 9.55 11.43 1.39
C GLN A 123 9.54 12.68 0.53
N ARG A 124 8.85 12.62 -0.61
CA ARG A 124 8.62 13.75 -1.50
C ARG A 124 7.81 14.85 -0.81
N PHE A 125 6.79 14.48 -0.03
CA PHE A 125 5.97 15.41 0.75
C PHE A 125 6.81 16.12 1.84
N ILE A 126 7.57 15.37 2.64
CA ILE A 126 8.47 15.93 3.67
C ILE A 126 9.53 16.85 3.05
N TYR A 127 10.10 16.45 1.91
CA TYR A 127 11.04 17.28 1.15
C TYR A 127 10.42 18.63 0.78
N GLU A 128 9.19 18.65 0.25
CA GLU A 128 8.55 19.91 -0.14
C GLU A 128 8.21 20.78 1.08
N GLN A 129 7.85 20.20 2.25
CA GLN A 129 7.72 20.98 3.50
C GLN A 129 9.04 21.65 3.87
N LYS A 130 10.12 20.87 3.89
CA LYS A 130 11.47 21.36 4.23
C LYS A 130 11.93 22.44 3.25
N LEU A 131 11.62 22.29 1.97
CA LEU A 131 11.93 23.28 0.93
C LEU A 131 11.21 24.60 1.20
N LEU A 132 9.93 24.59 1.58
CA LEU A 132 9.20 25.81 1.94
C LEU A 132 9.84 26.54 3.13
N THR A 133 10.18 25.80 4.20
CA THR A 133 10.88 26.37 5.37
C THR A 133 12.24 26.97 4.98
N VAL A 134 13.03 26.26 4.17
CA VAL A 134 14.34 26.75 3.73
C VAL A 134 14.21 27.97 2.81
N LEU A 135 13.25 27.99 1.89
CA LEU A 135 12.99 29.16 1.04
C LEU A 135 12.61 30.39 1.88
N ALA A 136 11.73 30.23 2.87
CA ALA A 136 11.35 31.33 3.77
C ALA A 136 12.57 31.88 4.56
N ASN A 137 13.39 30.99 5.11
CA ASN A 137 14.59 31.38 5.84
C ASN A 137 15.62 32.08 4.92
N CYS A 138 15.83 31.55 3.71
CA CYS A 138 16.75 32.12 2.73
C CYS A 138 16.29 33.51 2.24
N ALA A 139 14.98 33.73 2.08
CA ALA A 139 14.43 35.03 1.74
C ALA A 139 14.72 36.07 2.84
N ALA A 140 14.55 35.68 4.11
CA ALA A 140 14.84 36.53 5.26
C ALA A 140 16.34 36.88 5.35
N ILE A 141 17.24 35.89 5.24
CA ILE A 141 18.70 36.11 5.27
C ILE A 141 19.13 37.04 4.11
N SER A 142 18.57 36.84 2.93
CA SER A 142 18.95 37.63 1.74
C SER A 142 18.44 39.07 1.80
N ALA A 143 17.47 39.40 2.65
CA ALA A 143 16.91 40.74 2.77
C ALA A 143 17.93 41.77 3.27
N GLU A 144 18.89 41.35 4.09
CA GLU A 144 19.90 42.26 4.69
C GLU A 144 21.03 42.64 3.71
N GLY A 145 21.29 41.80 2.70
CA GLY A 145 22.42 42.00 1.77
C GLY A 145 22.05 42.15 0.29
N ASN A 146 20.90 41.63 -0.15
CA ASN A 146 20.52 41.62 -1.56
C ASN A 146 19.00 41.52 -1.74
N GLN A 147 18.34 42.68 -1.72
CA GLN A 147 16.88 42.77 -1.87
C GLN A 147 16.36 42.11 -3.15
N LYS A 148 17.08 42.22 -4.26
CA LYS A 148 16.68 41.61 -5.54
C LYS A 148 16.65 40.09 -5.45
N LEU A 149 17.63 39.51 -4.74
CA LEU A 149 17.70 38.07 -4.50
C LEU A 149 16.58 37.62 -3.56
N SER A 150 16.34 38.36 -2.47
CA SER A 150 15.25 38.09 -1.53
C SER A 150 13.90 38.03 -2.25
N THR A 151 13.56 39.04 -3.06
CA THR A 151 12.34 39.06 -3.88
C THR A 151 12.28 37.95 -4.93
N GLN A 152 13.41 37.42 -5.37
CA GLN A 152 13.43 36.24 -6.26
C GLN A 152 13.10 34.96 -5.50
N ILE A 153 13.65 34.79 -4.30
CA ILE A 153 13.38 33.64 -3.43
C ILE A 153 11.92 33.64 -2.97
N GLU A 154 11.37 34.80 -2.63
CA GLU A 154 9.94 34.96 -2.28
C GLU A 154 9.02 34.50 -3.42
N ARG A 155 9.33 34.87 -4.67
CA ARG A 155 8.57 34.40 -5.84
C ARG A 155 8.61 32.87 -5.99
N TRP A 156 9.75 32.25 -5.68
CA TRP A 156 9.85 30.79 -5.67
C TRP A 156 9.05 30.17 -4.53
N LEU A 157 9.10 30.76 -3.33
CA LEU A 157 8.30 30.34 -2.18
C LEU A 157 6.81 30.37 -2.51
N GLU A 158 6.30 31.47 -3.07
CA GLU A 158 4.91 31.61 -3.51
C GLU A 158 4.52 30.56 -4.55
N GLN A 159 5.37 30.35 -5.56
CA GLN A 159 5.13 29.33 -6.59
C GLN A 159 5.01 27.94 -5.97
N LYS A 160 5.88 27.58 -5.01
CA LYS A 160 5.84 26.29 -4.32
C LYS A 160 4.62 26.17 -3.41
N GLN A 161 4.27 27.25 -2.72
CA GLN A 161 3.10 27.28 -1.86
C GLN A 161 1.81 27.06 -2.66
N ALA A 162 1.71 27.62 -3.87
CA ALA A 162 0.59 27.41 -4.78
C ALA A 162 0.51 25.96 -5.31
N GLN A 163 1.63 25.24 -5.38
CA GLN A 163 1.67 23.83 -5.78
C GLN A 163 1.31 22.87 -4.64
N TRP A 164 1.21 23.36 -3.41
CA TRP A 164 1.04 22.52 -2.23
C TRP A 164 -0.17 21.56 -2.29
N PRO A 165 -1.36 21.95 -2.77
CA PRO A 165 -2.48 21.02 -2.91
C PRO A 165 -2.16 19.83 -3.82
N LYS A 166 -1.30 20.03 -4.83
CA LYS A 166 -0.85 18.95 -5.72
C LYS A 166 0.13 18.01 -5.04
N VAL A 167 1.01 18.54 -4.19
CA VAL A 167 1.94 17.73 -3.37
C VAL A 167 1.14 16.85 -2.40
N TRP A 168 0.12 17.41 -1.75
CA TRP A 168 -0.82 16.66 -0.92
C TRP A 168 -1.56 15.57 -1.71
N ALA A 169 -2.11 15.94 -2.88
CA ALA A 169 -2.80 15.00 -3.75
C ALA A 169 -1.87 13.86 -4.21
N GLN A 170 -0.59 14.14 -4.46
CA GLN A 170 0.42 13.14 -4.79
C GLN A 170 0.64 12.15 -3.64
N LEU A 171 0.73 12.63 -2.39
CA LEU A 171 0.85 11.77 -1.21
C LEU A 171 -0.35 10.83 -1.09
N ILE A 172 -1.56 11.37 -1.14
CA ILE A 172 -2.78 10.58 -0.90
C ILE A 172 -3.09 9.60 -2.03
N GLN A 173 -2.83 9.97 -3.28
CA GLN A 173 -3.23 9.15 -4.43
C GLN A 173 -2.17 8.15 -4.89
N ASN A 174 -0.89 8.49 -4.73
CA ASN A 174 0.20 7.68 -5.30
C ASN A 174 0.99 6.89 -4.25
N SER A 175 0.64 6.98 -2.96
CA SER A 175 1.19 6.07 -1.94
C SER A 175 0.59 4.68 -2.10
N THR A 176 1.44 3.67 -2.05
CA THR A 176 1.05 2.26 -2.22
C THR A 176 0.09 1.84 -1.12
N GLU A 177 0.32 2.32 0.10
CA GLU A 177 -0.45 2.03 1.30
C GLU A 177 -1.85 2.64 1.21
N MET A 178 -1.96 3.87 0.70
CA MET A 178 -3.27 4.49 0.45
C MET A 178 -4.04 3.75 -0.63
N LYS A 179 -3.37 3.37 -1.72
CA LYS A 179 -3.99 2.56 -2.78
C LYS A 179 -4.47 1.21 -2.25
N GLN A 180 -3.66 0.55 -1.42
CA GLN A 180 -4.03 -0.70 -0.78
C GLN A 180 -5.22 -0.48 0.15
N GLY A 181 -5.14 0.49 1.06
CA GLY A 181 -6.15 0.72 2.09
C GLY A 181 -7.51 1.17 1.54
N LEU A 182 -7.50 1.95 0.46
CA LEU A 182 -8.71 2.48 -0.18
C LEU A 182 -9.20 1.62 -1.36
N SER A 183 -8.50 0.55 -1.71
CA SER A 183 -9.02 -0.44 -2.66
C SER A 183 -10.05 -1.34 -1.99
N LEU A 184 -11.06 -1.77 -2.75
CA LEU A 184 -12.02 -2.78 -2.29
C LEU A 184 -11.30 -4.05 -1.83
N ALA A 185 -11.76 -4.61 -0.71
CA ALA A 185 -11.31 -5.91 -0.26
C ALA A 185 -11.69 -7.01 -1.28
N SER A 186 -10.72 -7.84 -1.66
CA SER A 186 -10.98 -9.02 -2.50
C SER A 186 -11.57 -10.20 -1.70
N ALA A 187 -11.44 -10.16 -0.38
CA ALA A 187 -11.98 -11.16 0.55
C ALA A 187 -12.92 -10.47 1.56
N PRO A 188 -13.89 -11.22 2.13
CA PRO A 188 -14.74 -10.68 3.19
C PRO A 188 -13.93 -10.30 4.43
N LEU A 189 -14.46 -9.38 5.23
CA LEU A 189 -13.85 -8.98 6.50
C LEU A 189 -13.59 -10.20 7.38
N ASN A 190 -12.33 -10.36 7.79
CA ASN A 190 -11.95 -11.35 8.79
C ASN A 190 -11.99 -10.69 10.17
N THR A 191 -12.80 -11.20 11.09
CA THR A 191 -12.96 -10.64 12.45
C THR A 191 -11.82 -11.02 13.39
N ARG A 192 -10.69 -11.53 12.87
CA ARG A 192 -9.62 -12.12 13.69
C ARG A 192 -8.80 -11.07 14.45
N ASP A 193 -8.78 -9.82 13.99
CA ASP A 193 -8.22 -8.68 14.72
C ASP A 193 -9.13 -7.44 14.63
N GLY A 194 -10.03 -7.29 15.60
CA GLY A 194 -11.05 -6.22 15.62
C GLY A 194 -10.52 -4.78 15.73
N ASN A 195 -9.22 -4.60 16.02
CA ASN A 195 -8.64 -3.28 16.27
C ASN A 195 -7.94 -2.67 15.04
N GLU A 196 -7.65 -3.46 14.00
CA GLU A 196 -6.88 -2.96 12.85
C GLU A 196 -7.63 -1.84 12.11
N GLY A 197 -8.95 -1.98 11.93
CA GLY A 197 -9.77 -0.94 11.32
C GLY A 197 -9.76 0.38 12.10
N VAL A 198 -9.76 0.30 13.45
CA VAL A 198 -9.67 1.49 14.30
C VAL A 198 -8.31 2.16 14.17
N SER A 199 -7.22 1.38 14.12
CA SER A 199 -5.86 1.90 13.90
C SER A 199 -5.72 2.61 12.55
N ALA A 200 -6.27 2.02 11.48
CA ALA A 200 -6.26 2.63 10.15
C ALA A 200 -7.08 3.94 10.12
N VAL A 201 -8.22 3.99 10.80
CA VAL A 201 -9.01 5.23 10.96
C VAL A 201 -8.25 6.30 11.74
N ASN A 202 -7.56 5.93 12.82
CA ASN A 202 -6.70 6.85 13.57
C ASN A 202 -5.55 7.40 12.71
N ALA A 203 -4.97 6.58 11.86
CA ALA A 203 -3.95 7.02 10.90
C ALA A 203 -4.51 8.00 9.86
N LEU A 204 -5.77 7.84 9.42
CA LEU A 204 -6.44 8.84 8.57
C LEU A 204 -6.67 10.17 9.32
N PHE A 205 -6.99 10.13 10.62
CA PHE A 205 -7.07 11.34 11.43
C PHE A 205 -5.71 12.05 11.53
N TYR A 206 -4.62 11.28 11.69
CA TYR A 206 -3.26 11.82 11.62
C TYR A 206 -3.00 12.54 10.28
N LEU A 207 -3.34 11.91 9.14
CA LEU A 207 -3.19 12.55 7.82
C LEU A 207 -4.04 13.83 7.70
N ASN A 208 -5.26 13.84 8.21
CA ASN A 208 -6.08 15.06 8.20
C ASN A 208 -5.47 16.17 9.07
N HIS A 209 -4.92 15.83 10.24
CA HIS A 209 -4.18 16.79 11.06
C HIS A 209 -2.94 17.31 10.33
N LEU A 210 -2.16 16.43 9.70
CA LEU A 210 -0.98 16.80 8.92
C LEU A 210 -1.30 17.80 7.80
N ARG A 211 -2.43 17.63 7.12
CA ARG A 211 -2.93 18.59 6.11
C ARG A 211 -3.25 19.95 6.73
N GLN A 212 -3.84 19.97 7.92
CA GLN A 212 -4.18 21.23 8.61
C GLN A 212 -2.94 21.96 9.09
N THR A 213 -1.91 21.24 9.52
CA THR A 213 -0.64 21.80 9.99
C THR A 213 0.43 21.88 8.91
N GLN A 214 0.04 21.84 7.63
CA GLN A 214 0.96 21.77 6.49
C GLN A 214 1.92 22.97 6.38
N HIS A 215 1.55 24.13 6.93
CA HIS A 215 2.37 25.35 6.96
C HIS A 215 3.17 25.51 8.26
N ALA A 216 3.19 24.49 9.12
CA ALA A 216 4.02 24.54 10.32
C ALA A 216 5.50 24.69 9.95
N THR A 217 6.21 25.53 10.70
CA THR A 217 7.63 25.84 10.44
C THR A 217 8.52 24.61 10.61
N THR A 218 8.09 23.65 11.43
CA THR A 218 8.79 22.38 11.66
C THR A 218 8.34 21.31 10.65
N PRO A 219 9.26 20.78 9.82
CA PRO A 219 8.95 19.67 8.93
C PRO A 219 8.46 18.45 9.72
N SER A 220 7.50 17.72 9.16
CA SER A 220 6.97 16.53 9.81
C SER A 220 8.00 15.38 9.78
N ASN A 221 7.86 14.43 10.72
CA ASN A 221 8.76 13.30 10.82
C ASN A 221 8.42 12.26 9.73
N SER A 222 9.38 11.95 8.86
CA SER A 222 9.18 10.98 7.77
C SER A 222 8.92 9.57 8.28
N THR A 223 9.59 9.13 9.34
CA THR A 223 9.40 7.80 9.93
C THR A 223 7.99 7.65 10.50
N GLU A 224 7.48 8.70 11.16
CA GLU A 224 6.11 8.69 11.69
C GLU A 224 5.09 8.66 10.56
N LEU A 225 5.26 9.51 9.53
CA LEU A 225 4.37 9.52 8.37
C LEU A 225 4.31 8.14 7.68
N GLU A 226 5.46 7.49 7.51
CA GLU A 226 5.53 6.13 6.95
C GLU A 226 4.80 5.11 7.82
N ALA A 227 4.98 5.15 9.14
CA ALA A 227 4.30 4.24 10.06
C ALA A 227 2.76 4.40 9.98
N GLN A 228 2.28 5.64 9.91
CA GLN A 228 0.86 5.94 9.77
C GLN A 228 0.31 5.47 8.41
N LEU A 229 1.05 5.67 7.32
CA LEU A 229 0.68 5.13 6.01
C LEU A 229 0.60 3.59 6.03
N GLN A 230 1.58 2.92 6.64
CA GLN A 230 1.57 1.46 6.76
C GLN A 230 0.35 0.94 7.52
N MET A 231 -0.09 1.62 8.58
CA MET A 231 -1.33 1.28 9.28
C MET A 231 -2.58 1.42 8.40
N ILE A 232 -2.59 2.32 7.43
CA ILE A 232 -3.69 2.43 6.47
C ILE A 232 -3.63 1.27 5.45
N GLY A 233 -2.43 0.92 4.99
CA GLY A 233 -2.23 -0.15 4.00
C GLY A 233 -2.52 -1.57 4.51
N SER A 234 -2.43 -1.78 5.83
CA SER A 234 -2.67 -3.09 6.46
C SER A 234 -4.14 -3.52 6.42
N VAL A 235 -5.08 -2.59 6.29
CA VAL A 235 -6.52 -2.88 6.28
C VAL A 235 -7.14 -2.47 4.96
N ARG A 236 -8.16 -3.19 4.49
CA ARG A 236 -9.01 -2.73 3.38
C ARG A 236 -10.23 -2.01 3.97
N LEU A 237 -10.23 -0.67 3.90
CA LEU A 237 -11.28 0.16 4.51
C LEU A 237 -12.64 -0.01 3.81
N PRO A 238 -12.73 -0.05 2.47
CA PRO A 238 -13.96 -0.45 1.80
C PRO A 238 -14.15 -1.97 1.96
N ALA A 239 -14.93 -2.33 2.96
CA ALA A 239 -15.21 -3.72 3.31
C ALA A 239 -16.23 -4.36 2.37
N LYS A 240 -15.97 -5.63 2.01
CA LYS A 240 -16.99 -6.56 1.51
C LYS A 240 -17.57 -7.30 2.74
N ILE A 241 -18.87 -7.20 2.96
CA ILE A 241 -19.62 -7.92 4.01
C ILE A 241 -20.27 -9.15 3.38
#